data_AF-A0A7R8W193-F1
#
_entry.id   AF-A0A7R8W193-F1
#
_cell.length_a   1.000
_cell.length_b   1.000
_cell.length_c   1.000
_cell.angle_alpha   90.00
_cell.angle_beta   90.00
_cell.angle_gamma   90.00
#
_symmetry.space_group_name_H-M   'P 1'
#
loop_
_entity.id
_entity.type
_entity.pdbx_description
1 polymer ?
#
loop_
_entity_poly.entity_id
_entity_poly.type
_entity_poly.pdbx_seq_one_letter_code
_entity_poly.pdbx_strand_id
1 'polypeptide(L)'
;MNVLVGALLAVKVVVTSVQSHSYHLGSCPTIEPVANFDMTKFLGKWYVIQKTSTGSRCLINNYAQGSGERNYTLEQISEHFLLGLTSVDHQYRYAGLLSVPDPNSPAKMTVRFPL
;
A
#
# COMPACT_ATOMS: atom_id res chain seq x y z
N MET A 1 -4.91 -5.09 -50.53
CA MET A 1 -5.86 -4.30 -49.71
C MET A 1 -6.09 -4.94 -48.34
N ASN A 2 -6.55 -6.19 -48.26
CA ASN A 2 -7.01 -6.83 -47.01
C ASN A 2 -5.91 -7.07 -45.95
N VAL A 3 -4.69 -7.40 -46.36
CA VAL A 3 -3.57 -7.65 -45.44
C VAL A 3 -3.12 -6.38 -44.73
N LEU A 4 -3.11 -5.24 -45.44
CA LEU A 4 -2.70 -3.96 -44.89
C LEU A 4 -3.72 -3.43 -43.88
N VAL A 5 -5.01 -3.59 -44.18
CA VAL A 5 -6.12 -3.23 -43.27
C VAL A 5 -6.08 -4.10 -42.01
N GLY A 6 -5.83 -5.41 -42.16
CA GLY A 6 -5.67 -6.32 -41.03
C GLY A 6 -4.48 -5.93 -40.12
N ALA A 7 -3.34 -5.58 -40.71
CA ALA A 7 -2.17 -5.14 -39.95
C ALA A 7 -2.42 -3.84 -39.18
N LEU A 8 -3.08 -2.85 -39.80
CA LEU A 8 -3.42 -1.58 -39.17
C LEU A 8 -4.41 -1.75 -38.00
N LEU A 9 -5.37 -2.67 -38.14
CA LEU A 9 -6.33 -2.99 -37.07
C LEU A 9 -5.62 -3.68 -35.89
N ALA A 10 -4.72 -4.62 -36.15
CA ALA A 10 -3.94 -5.30 -35.12
C ALA A 10 -3.06 -4.31 -34.33
N VAL A 11 -2.40 -3.36 -35.00
CA VAL A 11 -1.59 -2.32 -34.35
C VAL A 11 -2.44 -1.43 -33.45
N LYS A 12 -3.65 -1.02 -33.89
CA LYS A 12 -4.56 -0.22 -33.05
C LYS A 12 -4.97 -0.94 -31.77
N VAL A 13 -5.27 -2.24 -31.84
CA VAL A 13 -5.68 -3.03 -30.67
C VAL A 13 -4.55 -3.11 -29.63
N VAL A 14 -3.31 -3.32 -30.07
CA VAL A 14 -2.14 -3.40 -29.17
C VAL A 14 -1.84 -2.07 -28.49
N VAL A 15 -2.04 -0.94 -29.19
CA VAL A 15 -1.78 0.40 -28.62
C VAL A 15 -2.82 0.81 -27.56
N THR A 16 -4.05 0.29 -27.63
CA THR A 16 -5.10 0.63 -26.66
C THR A 16 -5.03 -0.15 -25.33
N SER A 17 -4.18 -1.16 -25.21
CA SER A 17 -4.05 -1.99 -24.00
C SER A 17 -2.92 -1.54 -23.06
N VAL A 18 -2.67 -0.24 -22.94
CA VAL A 18 -1.72 0.28 -21.93
C VAL A 18 -2.44 0.52 -20.61
N GLN A 19 -2.40 -0.49 -19.74
CA GLN A 19 -2.61 -0.29 -18.31
C GLN A 19 -1.41 0.53 -17.80
N SER A 20 -1.58 1.84 -17.60
CA SER A 20 -0.45 2.68 -17.19
C SER A 20 -0.02 2.36 -15.76
N HIS A 21 1.10 1.67 -15.59
CA HIS A 21 1.83 1.68 -14.33
C HIS A 21 2.56 3.04 -14.23
N SER A 22 2.28 3.83 -13.18
CA SER A 22 2.98 5.09 -12.96
C SER A 22 4.34 4.81 -12.31
N TYR A 23 5.40 4.73 -13.11
CA TYR A 23 6.77 4.68 -12.59
C TYR A 23 7.19 6.08 -12.17
N HIS A 24 7.40 6.28 -10.86
CA HIS A 24 7.94 7.52 -10.33
C HIS A 24 9.46 7.35 -10.16
N LEU A 25 10.24 7.87 -11.11
CA LEU A 25 11.71 7.75 -11.16
C LEU A 25 12.44 8.88 -10.40
N GLY A 26 11.78 9.54 -9.45
CA GLY A 26 12.34 10.62 -8.63
C GLY A 26 12.66 10.20 -7.20
N SER A 27 13.36 11.05 -6.47
CA SER A 27 13.55 10.88 -5.02
C SER A 27 12.21 11.03 -4.29
N CYS A 28 12.04 10.30 -3.18
CA CYS A 28 10.91 10.52 -2.30
C CYS A 28 10.94 11.97 -1.76
N PRO A 29 9.79 12.67 -1.71
CA PRO A 29 9.74 13.98 -1.10
C PRO A 29 10.11 13.91 0.38
N THR A 30 10.71 14.98 0.90
CA THR A 30 10.87 15.15 2.34
C THR A 30 9.50 15.42 2.96
N ILE A 31 9.05 14.54 3.86
CA ILE A 31 7.77 14.68 4.56
C ILE A 31 8.04 15.13 6.00
N GLU A 32 7.44 16.25 6.38
CA GLU A 32 7.49 16.74 7.75
C GLU A 32 6.43 16.02 8.61
N PRO A 33 6.74 15.62 9.85
CA PRO A 33 5.77 15.02 10.76
C PRO A 33 4.62 15.99 11.08
N VAL A 34 3.41 15.44 11.19
CA VAL A 34 2.22 16.23 11.57
C VAL A 34 2.39 16.79 12.98
N ALA A 35 2.19 18.10 13.14
CA ALA A 35 2.23 18.76 14.44
C ALA A 35 1.04 18.35 15.32
N ASN A 36 1.25 18.31 16.64
CA ASN A 36 0.23 17.95 17.64
C ASN A 36 -0.46 16.60 17.35
N PHE A 37 0.28 15.65 16.79
CA PHE A 37 -0.24 14.34 16.46
C PHE A 37 -0.68 13.57 17.71
N ASP A 38 -1.94 13.12 17.69
CA ASP A 38 -2.57 12.37 18.77
C ASP A 38 -2.76 10.92 18.32
N MET A 39 -1.88 10.05 18.82
CA MET A 39 -1.87 8.64 18.43
C MET A 39 -3.18 7.93 18.75
N THR A 40 -3.87 8.32 19.81
CA THR A 40 -5.14 7.68 20.22
C THR A 40 -6.23 7.86 19.17
N LYS A 41 -6.20 8.97 18.43
CA LYS A 41 -7.12 9.27 17.31
C LYS A 41 -6.70 8.62 16.00
N PHE A 42 -5.45 8.18 15.89
CA PHE A 42 -4.93 7.52 14.70
C PHE A 42 -5.15 6.00 14.71
N LEU A 43 -5.37 5.41 15.89
CA LEU A 43 -5.68 3.98 16.02
C LEU A 43 -6.94 3.59 15.25
N GLY A 44 -6.97 2.35 14.77
CA GLY A 44 -8.07 1.78 14.00
C GLY A 44 -7.70 1.45 12.56
N LYS A 45 -8.74 1.24 11.74
CA LYS A 45 -8.61 0.78 10.35
C LYS A 45 -8.52 1.95 9.38
N TRP A 46 -7.54 1.88 8.49
CA TRP A 46 -7.29 2.81 7.41
C TRP A 46 -7.36 2.09 6.07
N TYR A 47 -8.21 2.58 5.18
CA TYR A 47 -8.30 2.12 3.80
C TYR A 47 -7.23 2.85 2.98
N VAL A 48 -6.33 2.09 2.39
CA VAL A 48 -5.19 2.66 1.65
C VAL A 48 -5.66 3.10 0.27
N ILE A 49 -5.63 4.42 0.03
CA ILE A 49 -6.00 5.00 -1.27
C ILE A 49 -4.88 4.80 -2.30
N GLN A 50 -3.63 4.95 -1.89
CA GLN A 50 -2.47 4.80 -2.78
C GLN A 50 -1.26 4.27 -2.01
N LYS A 51 -0.54 3.31 -2.61
CA LYS A 51 0.74 2.80 -2.13
C LYS A 51 1.67 2.59 -3.31
N THR A 52 2.88 3.11 -3.22
CA THR A 52 3.90 3.00 -4.28
C THR A 52 4.71 1.72 -4.13
N SER A 53 5.29 1.24 -5.24
CA SER A 53 6.20 0.08 -5.26
C SER A 53 5.62 -1.21 -4.65
N THR A 54 4.33 -1.48 -4.87
CA THR A 54 3.67 -2.70 -4.42
C THR A 54 2.73 -3.24 -5.50
N GLY A 55 2.60 -4.57 -5.57
CA GLY A 55 1.58 -5.25 -6.39
C GLY A 55 0.29 -5.57 -5.63
N SER A 56 0.26 -5.33 -4.33
CA SER A 56 -0.88 -5.63 -3.46
C SER A 56 -2.09 -4.75 -3.77
N ARG A 57 -3.29 -5.31 -3.62
CA ARG A 57 -4.59 -4.61 -3.81
C ARG A 57 -5.45 -4.73 -2.55
N CYS A 58 -6.48 -3.91 -2.47
CA CYS A 58 -7.46 -3.92 -1.37
C CYS A 58 -6.77 -3.85 0.01
N LEU A 59 -5.86 -2.90 0.13
CA LEU A 59 -5.00 -2.74 1.30
C LEU A 59 -5.75 -2.06 2.44
N ILE A 60 -5.76 -2.71 3.62
CA ILE A 60 -6.28 -2.16 4.87
C ILE A 60 -5.17 -2.21 5.91
N ASN A 61 -4.86 -1.07 6.52
CA ASN A 61 -3.93 -0.96 7.63
C ASN A 61 -4.71 -0.80 8.93
N ASN A 62 -4.49 -1.68 9.89
CA ASN A 62 -5.07 -1.61 11.22
C ASN A 62 -3.99 -1.28 12.24
N TYR A 63 -4.06 -0.08 12.83
CA TYR A 63 -3.15 0.38 13.86
C TYR A 63 -3.77 0.12 15.23
N ALA A 64 -3.06 -0.60 16.10
CA ALA A 64 -3.57 -0.96 17.41
C ALA A 64 -2.55 -0.70 18.51
N GLN A 65 -3.04 -0.58 19.75
CA GLN A 65 -2.20 -0.53 20.94
C GLN A 65 -1.48 -1.88 21.12
N GLY A 66 -0.16 -1.83 21.29
CA GLY A 66 0.66 -2.99 21.61
C GLY A 66 0.82 -3.19 23.12
N SER A 67 1.71 -4.11 23.50
CA SER A 67 2.04 -4.36 24.90
C SER A 67 2.98 -3.27 25.45
N GLY A 68 2.42 -2.36 26.24
CA GLY A 68 3.16 -1.29 26.93
C GLY A 68 2.91 0.10 26.36
N GLU A 69 3.40 1.11 27.08
CA GLU A 69 3.28 2.51 26.67
C GLU A 69 4.08 2.75 25.39
N ARG A 70 3.48 3.42 24.40
CA ARG A 70 4.10 3.78 23.10
C ARG A 70 4.56 2.61 22.22
N ASN A 71 4.16 1.40 22.57
CA ASN A 71 4.25 0.24 21.70
C ASN A 71 2.94 0.06 20.96
N TYR A 72 3.01 -0.08 19.64
CA TYR A 72 1.86 -0.24 18.77
C TYR A 72 2.09 -1.41 17.82
N THR A 73 1.02 -1.88 17.22
CA THR A 73 1.07 -2.89 16.16
C THR A 73 0.42 -2.33 14.90
N LEU A 74 0.96 -2.74 13.76
CA LEU A 74 0.37 -2.49 12.45
C LEU A 74 0.07 -3.84 11.80
N GLU A 75 -1.20 -4.15 11.60
CA GLU A 75 -1.63 -5.26 10.76
C GLU A 75 -2.01 -4.70 9.37
N GLN A 76 -1.34 -5.16 8.33
CA GLN A 76 -1.70 -4.88 6.95
C GLN A 76 -2.39 -6.11 6.35
N ILE A 77 -3.61 -5.91 5.86
CA ILE A 77 -4.40 -6.89 5.13
C ILE A 77 -4.35 -6.49 3.65
N SER A 78 -4.13 -7.45 2.77
CA SER A 78 -4.22 -7.25 1.31
C SER A 78 -4.76 -8.49 0.62
N GLU A 79 -5.44 -8.30 -0.50
CA GLU A 79 -5.83 -9.41 -1.37
C GLU A 79 -4.63 -9.90 -2.18
N HIS A 80 -4.50 -11.22 -2.31
CA HIS A 80 -3.50 -11.82 -3.17
C HIS A 80 -3.78 -11.51 -4.63
N PHE A 81 -2.79 -10.92 -5.29
CA PHE A 81 -2.89 -10.50 -6.69
C PHE A 81 -3.34 -11.62 -7.65
N LEU A 82 -2.99 -12.89 -7.39
CA LEU A 82 -3.29 -14.01 -8.28
C LEU A 82 -4.60 -14.75 -7.97
N LEU A 83 -5.11 -14.69 -6.73
CA LEU A 83 -6.21 -15.56 -6.28
C LEU A 83 -7.59 -14.87 -6.25
N GLY A 84 -7.67 -13.59 -6.64
CA GLY A 84 -8.95 -12.88 -6.75
C GLY A 84 -9.91 -13.41 -7.83
N LEU A 85 -9.57 -14.53 -8.51
CA LEU A 85 -10.40 -15.22 -9.50
C LEU A 85 -11.08 -16.49 -8.93
N THR A 86 -10.80 -16.89 -7.69
CA THR A 86 -11.38 -18.09 -7.06
C THR A 86 -12.08 -17.74 -5.75
N SER A 87 -13.07 -18.54 -5.34
CA SER A 87 -13.88 -18.34 -4.12
C SER A 87 -13.14 -18.65 -2.81
N VAL A 88 -11.80 -18.69 -2.83
CA VAL A 88 -10.95 -19.03 -1.68
C VAL A 88 -10.56 -17.74 -0.96
N ASP A 89 -10.56 -17.75 0.38
CA ASP A 89 -10.08 -16.61 1.17
C ASP A 89 -8.60 -16.35 0.84
N HIS A 90 -8.35 -15.25 0.15
CA HIS A 90 -7.07 -14.88 -0.44
C HIS A 90 -6.46 -13.66 0.24
N GLN A 91 -6.83 -13.41 1.50
CA GLN A 91 -6.27 -12.33 2.29
C GLN A 91 -4.90 -12.70 2.86
N TYR A 92 -3.89 -11.94 2.49
CA TYR A 92 -2.56 -11.98 3.09
C TYR A 92 -2.48 -10.96 4.21
N ARG A 93 -1.96 -11.38 5.37
CA ARG A 93 -1.84 -10.58 6.58
C ARG A 93 -0.38 -10.45 6.99
N TYR A 94 0.06 -9.22 7.20
CA TYR A 94 1.39 -8.90 7.71
C TYR A 94 1.25 -8.08 8.99
N ALA A 95 1.73 -8.60 10.11
CA ALA A 95 1.74 -7.88 11.37
C ALA A 95 3.16 -7.38 11.67
N GLY A 96 3.30 -6.09 11.98
CA GLY A 96 4.56 -5.46 12.36
C GLY A 96 4.45 -4.74 13.68
N LEU A 97 5.60 -4.52 14.32
CA LEU A 97 5.72 -3.67 15.50
C LEU A 97 5.92 -2.23 15.06
N LEU A 98 5.12 -1.33 15.60
CA LEU A 98 5.22 0.11 15.39
C LEU A 98 5.71 0.77 16.68
N SER A 99 6.78 1.55 16.58
CA SER A 99 7.35 2.29 17.69
C SER A 99 7.46 3.78 17.38
N VAL A 100 7.46 4.59 18.43
CA VAL A 100 7.69 6.04 18.41
C VAL A 100 9.06 6.31 19.01
N PRO A 101 10.12 6.53 18.19
CA PRO A 101 11.47 6.69 18.70
C PRO A 101 11.68 8.01 19.46
N ASP A 102 11.01 9.09 19.05
CA ASP A 102 11.11 10.42 19.66
C ASP A 102 9.77 10.84 20.27
N PRO A 103 9.66 10.97 21.60
CA PRO A 103 8.43 11.40 22.28
C PRO A 103 7.99 12.82 21.89
N ASN A 104 8.91 13.69 21.46
CA ASN A 104 8.58 15.06 21.06
C ASN A 104 8.03 15.13 19.64
N SER A 105 8.15 14.05 18.86
CA SER A 105 7.67 13.96 17.48
C SER A 105 6.90 12.64 17.26
N PRO A 106 5.72 12.47 17.89
CA PRO A 106 5.00 11.20 17.90
C PRO A 106 4.51 10.75 16.51
N ALA A 107 4.37 11.66 15.54
CA ALA A 107 4.06 11.33 14.14
C ALA A 107 5.24 10.70 13.38
N LYS A 108 6.47 10.75 13.93
CA LYS A 108 7.66 10.16 13.32
C LYS A 108 7.84 8.74 13.85
N MET A 109 7.18 7.79 13.19
CA MET A 109 7.08 6.40 13.63
C MET A 109 8.01 5.48 12.84
N THR A 110 8.36 4.34 13.41
CA THR A 110 9.10 3.27 12.72
C THR A 110 8.31 1.97 12.82
N VAL A 111 8.14 1.30 11.68
CA VAL A 111 7.51 -0.03 11.63
C VAL A 111 8.56 -1.08 11.30
N ARG A 112 8.51 -2.21 12.01
CA ARG A 112 9.32 -3.40 11.76
C ARG A 112 8.40 -4.58 11.47
N PHE A 113 8.44 -5.10 10.25
CA PHE A 113 7.77 -6.34 9.89
C PHE A 113 8.73 -7.53 10.11
N PRO A 114 8.25 -8.65 10.66
CA PRO A 114 8.99 -9.91 10.65
C PRO A 114 9.02 -10.39 9.19
N LEU A 115 10.21 -10.48 8.62
CA LEU A 115 10.44 -11.07 7.30
C LEU A 115 10.45 -12.59 7.42
#